data_AF-A0A7Y3DRF8-F1
#
_entry.id   AF-A0A7Y3DRF8-F1
#
_cell.length_a   1.000
_cell.length_b   1.000
_cell.length_c   1.000
_cell.angle_alpha   90.00
_cell.angle_beta   90.00
_cell.angle_gamma   90.00
#
_symmetry.space_group_name_H-M   'P 1'
#
loop_
_entity.id
_entity.type
_entity.pdbx_description
1 polymer ?
#
loop_
_entity_poly.entity_id
_entity_poly.type
_entity_poly.pdbx_seq_one_letter_code
_entity_poly.pdbx_strand_id
1 'polypeptide(L)'
;MKRLSILGSTGSIGCNVLNIVAMFPQHFEVKAIAAKKNVTLLASQIEQFNPDVAVVFDENWAQELKNLLPPGTDTDILCGAEGYRIAATHDTVDMTVTAMVGAAGLMPTLAAIGSGKTIALAN
;
A
#
# COMPACT_ATOMS: atom_id res chain seq x y z
N MET A 1 -14.49 7.68 -9.01
CA MET A 1 -13.59 7.24 -7.94
C MET A 1 -12.42 6.50 -8.58
N LYS A 2 -11.18 6.90 -8.31
CA LYS A 2 -9.96 6.22 -8.75
C LYS A 2 -9.37 5.46 -7.57
N ARG A 3 -9.18 4.15 -7.74
CA ARG A 3 -8.73 3.22 -6.70
C ARG A 3 -7.21 3.08 -6.77
N LEU A 4 -6.55 3.28 -5.63
CA LEU A 4 -5.10 3.41 -5.54
C LEU A 4 -4.47 2.23 -4.81
N SER A 5 -3.33 1.76 -5.35
CA SER A 5 -2.33 1.01 -4.60
C SER A 5 -1.14 1.93 -4.32
N ILE A 6 -0.70 2.03 -3.08
CA ILE A 6 0.40 2.93 -2.68
C ILE A 6 1.54 2.11 -2.10
N LEU A 7 2.55 1.87 -2.92
CA LEU A 7 3.76 1.16 -2.51
C LEU A 7 4.75 2.15 -1.90
N GLY A 8 5.11 1.96 -0.63
CA GLY A 8 5.89 2.94 0.14
C GLY A 8 5.04 3.98 0.87
N SER A 9 3.86 3.58 1.37
CA SER A 9 2.86 4.48 1.98
C SER A 9 3.36 5.24 3.20
N THR A 10 4.32 4.69 3.94
CA THR A 10 4.92 5.32 5.14
C THR A 10 6.13 6.20 4.82
N GLY A 11 6.52 6.32 3.55
CA GLY A 11 7.55 7.25 3.09
C GLY A 11 6.98 8.64 2.84
N SER A 12 7.85 9.64 2.61
CA SER A 12 7.41 11.03 2.40
C SER A 12 6.39 11.18 1.25
N ILE A 13 6.65 10.54 0.10
CA ILE A 13 5.75 10.60 -1.06
C ILE A 13 4.44 9.86 -0.76
N GLY A 14 4.51 8.66 -0.17
CA GLY A 14 3.33 7.88 0.21
C GLY A 14 2.41 8.64 1.18
N CYS A 15 2.97 9.26 2.21
CA CYS A 15 2.22 10.10 3.15
C CYS A 15 1.59 11.31 2.45
N ASN A 16 2.31 11.98 1.54
CA ASN A 16 1.76 13.10 0.78
C ASN A 16 0.59 12.68 -0.10
N VAL A 17 0.69 11.51 -0.75
CA VAL A 17 -0.42 10.96 -1.55
C VAL A 17 -1.63 10.67 -0.66
N LEU A 18 -1.43 10.01 0.49
CA LEU A 18 -2.52 9.73 1.43
C LEU A 18 -3.16 11.01 1.99
N ASN A 19 -2.38 12.06 2.24
CA ASN A 19 -2.91 13.37 2.63
C ASN A 19 -3.84 13.94 1.55
N ILE A 20 -3.46 13.85 0.28
CA ILE A 20 -4.32 14.27 -0.84
C ILE A 20 -5.57 13.39 -0.94
N VAL A 21 -5.45 12.07 -0.75
CA VAL A 21 -6.62 11.17 -0.73
C VAL A 21 -7.60 11.58 0.37
N ALA A 22 -7.10 11.89 1.58
CA ALA A 22 -7.92 12.36 2.69
C ALA A 22 -8.62 13.70 2.41
N MET A 23 -7.99 14.59 1.63
CA MET A 23 -8.60 15.86 1.21
C MET A 23 -9.66 15.70 0.11
N PHE A 24 -9.59 14.62 -0.69
CA PHE A 24 -10.48 14.38 -1.82
C PHE A 24 -11.08 12.95 -1.82
N PRO A 25 -11.81 12.55 -0.76
CA PRO A 25 -12.32 11.19 -0.59
C PRO A 25 -13.39 10.80 -1.62
N GLN A 26 -14.02 11.77 -2.29
CA GLN A 26 -14.96 11.55 -3.39
C GLN A 26 -14.28 11.22 -4.73
N HIS A 27 -12.97 11.46 -4.83
CA HIS A 27 -12.18 11.21 -6.04
C HIS A 27 -11.29 9.98 -5.92
N PHE A 28 -10.79 9.67 -4.73
CA PHE A 28 -9.84 8.59 -4.50
C PHE A 28 -10.25 7.64 -3.39
N GLU A 29 -9.90 6.37 -3.58
CA GLU A 29 -10.08 5.31 -2.59
C GLU A 29 -8.79 4.51 -2.49
N VAL A 30 -8.34 4.20 -1.28
CA VAL A 30 -7.13 3.39 -1.06
C VAL A 30 -7.53 1.93 -0.96
N LYS A 31 -7.04 1.10 -1.88
CA LYS A 31 -7.32 -0.35 -1.89
C LYS A 31 -6.16 -1.19 -1.41
N ALA A 32 -4.93 -0.73 -1.64
CA ALA A 32 -3.74 -1.41 -1.12
C ALA A 32 -2.69 -0.41 -0.66
N ILE A 33 -2.02 -0.72 0.44
CA ILE A 33 -0.86 0.04 0.93
C ILE A 33 0.27 -0.90 1.29
N ALA A 34 1.51 -0.45 1.09
CA ALA A 34 2.68 -1.24 1.44
C ALA A 34 3.74 -0.37 2.11
N ALA A 35 4.35 -0.90 3.16
CA ALA A 35 5.45 -0.28 3.87
C ALA A 35 6.54 -1.31 4.14
N LYS A 36 7.76 -0.86 4.47
CA LYS A 36 8.83 -1.81 4.83
C LYS A 36 8.69 -2.30 6.27
N LYS A 37 8.92 -1.39 7.23
CA LYS A 37 9.04 -1.69 8.66
C LYS A 37 8.31 -0.71 9.59
N ASN A 38 7.78 0.39 9.08
CA ASN A 38 7.11 1.40 9.92
C ASN A 38 5.66 0.97 10.17
N VAL A 39 5.49 -0.11 10.93
CA VAL A 39 4.19 -0.75 11.17
C VAL A 39 3.27 0.10 12.03
N THR A 40 3.81 0.95 12.90
CA THR A 40 3.02 1.91 13.69
C THR A 40 2.30 2.91 12.81
N LEU A 41 3.02 3.57 11.88
CA LEU A 41 2.37 4.50 10.96
C LEU A 41 1.46 3.76 9.99
N LEU A 42 1.85 2.56 9.55
CA LEU A 42 1.00 1.74 8.68
C LEU A 42 -0.32 1.36 9.37
N ALA A 43 -0.31 1.02 10.65
CA ALA A 43 -1.54 0.73 11.41
C ALA A 43 -2.50 1.93 11.42
N SER A 44 -1.99 3.14 11.69
CA SER A 44 -2.81 4.36 11.61
C SER A 44 -3.36 4.62 10.20
N GLN A 45 -2.59 4.32 9.16
CA GLN A 45 -3.06 4.40 7.78
C GLN A 45 -4.15 3.36 7.48
N ILE A 46 -4.04 2.15 8.01
CA ILE A 46 -5.06 1.11 7.87
C ILE A 46 -6.36 1.56 8.53
N GLU A 47 -6.30 2.05 9.77
CA GLU A 47 -7.48 2.54 10.49
C GLU A 47 -8.18 3.70 9.77
N GLN A 48 -7.40 4.62 9.19
CA GLN A 48 -7.94 5.78 8.50
C GLN A 48 -8.59 5.43 7.14
N PHE A 49 -7.96 4.53 6.38
CA PHE A 49 -8.34 4.32 4.97
C PHE A 49 -9.01 2.97 4.70
N ASN A 50 -9.00 2.04 5.66
CA ASN A 50 -9.55 0.69 5.58
C ASN A 50 -9.27 0.00 4.23
N PRO A 51 -8.00 -0.15 3.83
CA PRO A 51 -7.64 -0.78 2.56
C PRO A 51 -7.99 -2.27 2.57
N ASP A 52 -8.20 -2.84 1.39
CA ASP A 52 -8.43 -4.28 1.22
C ASP A 52 -7.17 -5.08 1.64
N VAL A 53 -5.97 -4.55 1.34
CA VAL A 53 -4.68 -5.23 1.62
C VAL A 53 -3.63 -4.26 2.18
N ALA A 54 -2.86 -4.72 3.18
CA ALA A 54 -1.65 -4.05 3.62
C ALA A 54 -0.43 -5.00 3.62
N VAL A 55 0.72 -4.49 3.16
CA VAL A 55 1.94 -5.31 2.97
C VAL A 55 3.11 -4.77 3.78
N VAL A 56 3.85 -5.70 4.41
CA VAL A 56 5.10 -5.42 5.12
C VAL A 56 6.27 -6.28 4.64
N PHE A 57 7.48 -6.00 5.13
CA PHE A 57 8.70 -6.65 4.61
C PHE A 57 8.76 -8.16 4.83
N ASP A 58 8.45 -8.65 6.03
CA ASP A 58 8.57 -10.07 6.42
C ASP A 58 7.49 -10.47 7.45
N GLU A 59 7.45 -11.75 7.84
CA GLU A 59 6.46 -12.26 8.79
C GLU A 59 6.55 -11.59 10.17
N ASN A 60 7.74 -11.16 10.62
CA ASN A 60 7.90 -10.54 11.92
C ASN A 60 7.16 -9.20 11.97
N TRP A 61 7.34 -8.37 10.93
CA TRP A 61 6.60 -7.11 10.81
C TRP A 61 5.10 -7.34 10.61
N ALA A 62 4.71 -8.44 9.94
CA ALA A 62 3.30 -8.76 9.76
C ALA A 62 2.63 -9.09 11.10
N GLN A 63 3.32 -9.85 11.96
CA GLN A 63 2.83 -10.15 13.29
C GLN A 63 2.77 -8.90 14.17
N GLU A 64 3.79 -8.04 14.11
CA GLU A 64 3.80 -6.77 14.85
C GLU A 64 2.66 -5.86 14.42
N LEU A 65 2.43 -5.72 13.11
CA LEU A 65 1.32 -4.95 12.57
C LEU A 65 -0.04 -5.48 13.04
N LYS A 66 -0.26 -6.80 12.98
CA LYS A 66 -1.49 -7.43 13.46
C LYS A 66 -1.75 -7.14 14.94
N ASN A 67 -0.70 -7.09 15.76
CA ASN A 67 -0.83 -6.78 17.20
C ASN A 67 -1.19 -5.31 17.47
N LEU A 68 -0.88 -4.41 16.54
CA LEU A 68 -1.21 -2.98 16.65
C LEU A 68 -2.63 -2.66 16.18
N LEU A 69 -3.20 -3.50 15.32
CA LEU A 69 -4.50 -3.25 14.72
C LEU A 69 -5.65 -3.58 15.68
N PRO A 70 -6.73 -2.77 15.67
CA PRO A 70 -7.89 -3.05 16.50
C PRO A 70 -8.59 -4.35 16.05
N PRO A 71 -9.22 -5.09 16.98
CA PRO A 71 -10.06 -6.23 16.64
C PRO A 71 -11.14 -5.84 15.63
N GLY A 72 -11.35 -6.66 14.59
CA GLY A 72 -12.34 -6.40 13.55
C GLY A 72 -11.82 -5.58 12.36
N THR A 73 -10.53 -5.30 12.28
CA THR A 73 -9.90 -4.77 11.06
C THR A 73 -10.06 -5.77 9.91
N ASP A 74 -10.60 -5.32 8.77
CA ASP A 74 -10.93 -6.15 7.60
C ASP A 74 -9.81 -6.15 6.53
N THR A 75 -8.68 -5.51 6.83
CA THR A 75 -7.51 -5.44 5.94
C THR A 75 -6.71 -6.73 6.01
N ASP A 76 -6.46 -7.36 4.85
CA ASP A 76 -5.65 -8.56 4.76
C ASP A 76 -4.15 -8.20 4.83
N ILE A 77 -3.43 -8.78 5.79
CA ILE A 77 -2.03 -8.45 6.06
C ILE A 77 -1.11 -9.47 5.39
N LEU A 78 -0.40 -9.02 4.35
CA LEU A 78 0.55 -9.81 3.59
C LEU A 78 1.99 -9.37 3.87
N CYS A 79 2.96 -10.19 3.46
CA CYS A 79 4.37 -9.84 3.59
C CYS A 79 5.22 -10.39 2.44
N GLY A 80 6.47 -9.92 2.38
CA GLY A 80 7.45 -10.39 1.42
C GLY A 80 7.15 -9.98 -0.02
N ALA A 81 8.02 -10.42 -0.93
CA ALA A 81 7.97 -10.03 -2.34
C ALA A 81 6.61 -10.30 -2.99
N GLU A 82 5.98 -11.43 -2.66
CA GLU A 82 4.68 -11.79 -3.20
C GLU A 82 3.56 -10.87 -2.70
N GLY A 83 3.58 -10.48 -1.41
CA GLY A 83 2.66 -9.48 -0.88
C GLY A 83 2.77 -8.16 -1.66
N TYR A 84 3.99 -7.67 -1.93
CA TYR A 84 4.17 -6.43 -2.70
C TYR A 84 3.65 -6.58 -4.13
N ARG A 85 3.85 -7.75 -4.75
CA ARG A 85 3.30 -8.06 -6.07
C ARG A 85 1.77 -8.03 -6.06
N ILE A 86 1.12 -8.66 -5.07
CA ILE A 86 -0.33 -8.67 -4.89
C ILE A 86 -0.85 -7.24 -4.71
N ALA A 87 -0.27 -6.45 -3.81
CA ALA A 87 -0.68 -5.06 -3.63
C ALA A 87 -0.52 -4.22 -4.90
N ALA A 88 0.58 -4.41 -5.65
CA ALA A 88 0.83 -3.67 -6.88
C ALA A 88 -0.15 -4.02 -8.02
N THR A 89 -0.71 -5.23 -7.98
CA THR A 89 -1.56 -5.80 -9.04
C THR A 89 -3.03 -5.96 -8.65
N HIS A 90 -3.40 -5.60 -7.42
CA HIS A 90 -4.72 -5.81 -6.82
C HIS A 90 -5.86 -5.51 -7.81
N ASP A 91 -6.82 -6.44 -7.93
CA ASP A 91 -7.78 -6.45 -9.04
C ASP A 91 -8.62 -5.17 -9.11
N THR A 92 -9.00 -4.64 -7.96
CA THR A 92 -9.82 -3.42 -7.84
C THR A 92 -9.02 -2.13 -8.00
N VAL A 93 -7.69 -2.16 -8.13
CA VAL A 93 -6.86 -0.95 -8.27
C VAL A 93 -6.83 -0.47 -9.72
N ASP A 94 -6.99 0.84 -9.91
CA ASP A 94 -6.88 1.49 -11.22
C ASP A 94 -5.46 2.05 -11.46
N MET A 95 -4.79 2.51 -10.39
CA MET A 95 -3.48 3.14 -10.44
C MET A 95 -2.58 2.69 -9.28
N THR A 96 -1.34 2.33 -9.61
CA THR A 96 -0.31 1.96 -8.63
C THR A 96 0.70 3.09 -8.52
N VAL A 97 0.79 3.68 -7.32
CA VAL A 97 1.79 4.68 -6.94
C VAL A 97 3.02 3.94 -6.42
N THR A 98 4.16 4.17 -7.05
CA THR A 98 5.41 3.49 -6.71
C THR A 98 6.36 4.49 -6.04
N ALA A 99 6.33 4.51 -4.70
CA ALA A 99 7.06 5.43 -3.83
C ALA A 99 8.03 4.69 -2.87
N MET A 100 8.46 3.49 -3.26
CA MET A 100 9.47 2.71 -2.55
C MET A 100 10.87 3.21 -2.91
N VAL A 101 11.83 3.08 -1.98
CA VAL A 101 13.20 3.53 -2.20
C VAL A 101 14.01 2.51 -3.00
N GLY A 102 14.61 2.95 -4.10
CA GLY A 102 15.62 2.21 -4.84
C GLY A 102 15.07 0.97 -5.55
N ALA A 103 15.92 -0.05 -5.70
CA ALA A 103 15.59 -1.24 -6.50
C ALA A 103 14.42 -2.07 -5.93
N ALA A 104 14.01 -1.85 -4.67
CA ALA A 104 12.90 -2.56 -4.05
C ALA A 104 11.56 -2.32 -4.76
N GLY A 105 11.39 -1.16 -5.42
CA GLY A 105 10.19 -0.85 -6.19
C GLY A 105 10.15 -1.50 -7.57
N LEU A 106 11.27 -2.03 -8.09
CA LEU A 106 11.35 -2.48 -9.49
C LEU A 106 10.39 -3.63 -9.78
N MET A 107 10.49 -4.73 -9.02
CA MET A 107 9.68 -5.92 -9.27
C MET A 107 8.16 -5.67 -9.13
N PRO A 108 7.68 -4.99 -8.06
CA PRO A 108 6.27 -4.61 -7.97
C PRO A 108 5.81 -3.67 -9.09
N THR A 109 6.66 -2.74 -9.53
CA THR A 109 6.34 -1.84 -10.65
C THR A 109 6.17 -2.61 -11.95
N LEU A 110 7.10 -3.52 -12.27
CA LEU A 110 7.00 -4.38 -13.45
C LEU A 110 5.75 -5.26 -13.41
N ALA A 111 5.39 -5.79 -12.24
CA ALA A 111 4.16 -6.56 -12.07
C ALA A 111 2.92 -5.70 -12.37
N ALA A 112 2.85 -4.48 -11.82
CA ALA A 112 1.76 -3.55 -12.09
C ALA A 112 1.64 -3.18 -13.58
N ILE A 113 2.78 -2.98 -14.26
CA ILE A 113 2.83 -2.77 -15.72
C ILE A 113 2.28 -4.00 -16.45
N GLY A 114 2.73 -5.20 -16.10
CA GLY A 114 2.27 -6.46 -16.68
C GLY A 114 0.76 -6.69 -16.50
N SER A 115 0.19 -6.17 -15.41
CA SER A 115 -1.26 -6.19 -15.14
C SER A 115 -2.03 -5.01 -15.75
N GLY A 116 -1.39 -4.18 -16.59
CA GLY A 116 -2.04 -3.08 -17.30
C GLY A 116 -2.47 -1.91 -16.41
N LYS A 117 -1.93 -1.79 -15.19
CA LYS A 117 -2.27 -0.71 -14.26
C LYS A 117 -1.63 0.61 -14.72
N THR A 118 -2.29 1.73 -14.42
CA THR A 118 -1.64 3.04 -14.59
C THR A 118 -0.56 3.20 -13.52
N ILE A 119 0.65 3.59 -13.91
CA ILE A 119 1.77 3.76 -12.98
C ILE A 119 1.98 5.25 -12.67
N ALA A 120 1.88 5.61 -11.39
CA ALA A 120 2.34 6.89 -10.88
C ALA A 120 3.75 6.69 -10.29
N LEU A 121 4.76 6.83 -11.15
CA LEU A 121 6.15 6.56 -10.82
C LEU A 121 6.78 7.72 -10.06
N ALA A 122 7.27 7.45 -8.85
CA ALA A 122 7.93 8.43 -8.00
C ALA A 122 9.34 8.04 -7.54
N ASN A 123 9.65 6.72 -7.54
CA ASN A 123 10.92 6.10 -7.11
C ASN A 123 12.16 6.98 -7.37
#